data_AF-A0A941RN75-F1
#
_entry.id   AF-A0A941RN75-F1
#
_cell.length_a   1.000
_cell.length_b   1.000
_cell.length_c   1.000
_cell.angle_alpha   90.00
_cell.angle_beta   90.00
_cell.angle_gamma   90.00
#
_symmetry.space_group_name_H-M   'P 1'
#
loop_
_entity.id
_entity.type
_entity.pdbx_description
1 polymer ?
#
loop_
_entity_poly.entity_id
_entity_poly.type
_entity_poly.pdbx_seq_one_letter_code
_entity_poly.pdbx_strand_id
1 'polypeptide(L)'
;MSAEIIQLADFRSRRQTGGEVQVSISETYPEQPPRFHFWTGASGKRYVHTVYSLFDCPTLEDANYILVRRNDRSTRAVLAIGRLANNCPSENLAEIRQHAAALGADEVHVHLLASSNQEAAAVEADLITAQFSNTPYSA
;
A
#
# COMPACT_ATOMS: atom_id res chain seq x y z
N MET A 1 -19.71 16.06 10.51
CA MET A 1 -18.59 15.48 11.28
C MET A 1 -17.30 16.03 10.69
N SER A 2 -16.64 16.96 11.39
CA SER A 2 -15.44 17.65 10.94
C SER A 2 -14.20 17.01 11.56
N ALA A 3 -13.23 16.62 10.75
CA ALA A 3 -11.94 16.15 11.23
C ALA A 3 -11.06 17.35 11.62
N GLU A 4 -10.56 17.38 12.86
CA GLU A 4 -9.61 18.39 13.31
C GLU A 4 -8.18 18.00 12.92
N ILE A 5 -7.44 18.98 12.39
CA ILE A 5 -6.04 18.84 11.96
C ILE A 5 -5.14 18.97 13.19
N ILE A 6 -4.46 17.90 13.58
CA ILE A 6 -3.47 17.91 14.65
C ILE A 6 -2.14 18.45 14.10
N GLN A 7 -1.70 19.61 14.60
CA GLN A 7 -0.41 20.22 14.28
C GLN A 7 0.73 19.39 14.90
N LEU A 8 1.55 18.77 14.04
CA LEU A 8 2.63 17.85 14.41
C LEU A 8 3.74 18.47 15.29
N ALA A 9 3.78 19.80 15.41
CA ALA A 9 4.81 20.53 16.16
C ALA A 9 4.64 20.39 17.68
N ASP A 10 3.40 20.31 18.20
CA ASP A 10 3.15 20.27 19.65
C ASP A 10 3.44 18.91 20.28
N PHE A 11 3.47 17.84 19.47
CA PHE A 11 3.71 16.48 19.96
C PHE A 11 5.16 16.24 20.40
N ARG A 12 6.13 16.94 19.79
CA ARG A 12 7.56 16.75 20.08
C ARG A 12 7.97 17.32 21.44
N SER A 13 7.29 18.37 21.90
CA SER A 13 7.66 19.07 23.14
C SER A 13 7.23 18.35 24.42
N ARG A 14 6.23 17.44 24.36
CA ARG A 14 5.74 16.72 25.55
C ARG A 14 6.52 15.46 25.91
N ARG A 15 7.31 14.90 24.98
CA ARG A 15 8.00 13.61 25.21
C ARG A 15 9.33 13.76 25.95
N GLN A 16 9.80 14.97 26.22
CA GLN A 16 11.11 15.21 26.83
C GLN A 16 11.16 15.23 28.36
N THR A 17 10.04 15.11 29.08
CA THR A 17 10.02 15.33 30.56
C THR A 17 9.46 14.20 31.42
N GLY A 18 9.35 12.96 30.95
CA GLY A 18 8.80 11.86 31.75
C GLY A 18 9.77 10.68 31.92
N GLY A 19 10.36 10.55 33.10
CA GLY A 19 11.24 9.45 33.51
C GLY A 19 10.56 8.08 33.57
N GLU A 20 11.41 7.06 33.56
CA GLU A 20 11.17 5.63 33.32
C GLU A 20 10.23 4.94 34.32
N VAL A 21 9.31 4.10 33.80
CA VAL A 21 8.90 2.83 34.42
C VAL A 21 8.73 1.80 33.30
N GLN A 22 9.53 0.73 33.36
CA GLN A 22 9.51 -0.40 32.42
C GLN A 22 8.31 -1.32 32.70
N VAL A 23 7.47 -1.51 31.68
CA VAL A 23 6.59 -2.68 31.56
C VAL A 23 6.89 -3.33 30.22
N SER A 24 7.44 -4.53 30.29
CA SER A 24 7.79 -5.36 29.13
C SER A 24 6.53 -5.92 28.49
N ILE A 25 6.09 -5.28 27.42
CA ILE A 25 5.26 -5.89 26.39
C ILE A 25 6.13 -5.85 25.14
N SER A 26 6.59 -7.01 24.68
CA SER A 26 7.32 -7.12 23.42
C SER A 26 6.36 -6.93 22.26
N GLU A 27 5.93 -5.68 22.07
CA GLU A 27 5.27 -5.21 20.87
C GLU A 27 6.36 -4.96 19.83
N THR A 28 6.81 -6.04 19.18
CA THR A 28 7.61 -5.92 17.96
C THR A 28 6.67 -5.49 16.83
N TYR A 29 6.18 -4.26 16.87
CA TYR A 29 5.69 -3.59 15.67
C TYR A 29 6.93 -3.05 14.95
N PRO A 30 7.21 -3.44 13.70
CA PRO A 30 8.27 -2.80 12.94
C PRO A 30 7.96 -1.31 12.83
N GLU A 31 8.74 -0.49 13.54
CA GLU A 31 8.63 0.95 13.62
C GLU A 31 9.17 1.60 12.33
N GLN A 32 8.47 1.40 11.21
CA GLN A 32 8.48 2.36 10.11
C GLN A 32 7.04 2.63 9.71
N PRO A 33 6.55 3.88 9.80
CA PRO A 33 5.22 4.21 9.32
C PRO A 33 5.11 3.80 7.85
N PRO A 34 3.97 3.26 7.42
CA PRO A 34 3.82 2.81 6.05
C PRO A 34 4.06 4.00 5.11
N ARG A 35 4.97 3.80 4.16
CA ARG A 35 5.32 4.84 3.20
C ARG A 35 4.13 5.01 2.26
N PHE A 36 3.76 6.24 1.92
CA PHE A 36 2.74 6.46 0.88
C PHE A 36 3.42 6.55 -0.49
N HIS A 37 2.78 6.01 -1.53
CA HIS A 37 3.20 6.13 -2.92
C HIS A 37 2.02 6.52 -3.81
N PHE A 38 2.26 7.39 -4.79
CA PHE A 38 1.24 7.80 -5.75
C PHE A 38 1.49 7.14 -7.09
N TRP A 39 0.50 6.39 -7.57
CA TRP A 39 0.48 5.89 -8.94
C TRP A 39 -0.45 6.75 -9.78
N THR A 40 -0.01 7.08 -10.99
CA THR A 40 -0.85 7.82 -11.95
C THR A 40 -1.48 6.83 -12.92
N GLY A 41 -2.80 6.86 -13.03
CA GLY A 41 -3.55 6.08 -14.02
C GLY A 41 -3.53 6.75 -15.41
N ALA A 42 -4.01 6.04 -16.43
CA ALA A 42 -3.97 6.53 -17.81
C ALA A 42 -4.84 7.78 -18.01
N SER A 43 -5.87 7.94 -17.18
CA SER A 43 -6.70 9.14 -17.08
C SER A 43 -5.98 10.38 -16.54
N GLY A 44 -4.75 10.22 -16.02
CA GLY A 44 -4.01 11.27 -15.31
C GLY A 44 -4.37 11.43 -13.83
N LYS A 45 -5.38 10.69 -13.33
CA LYS A 45 -5.72 10.65 -11.90
C LYS A 45 -4.57 10.04 -11.10
N ARG A 46 -4.37 10.54 -9.87
CA ARG A 46 -3.36 10.07 -8.93
C ARG A 46 -4.01 9.30 -7.80
N TYR A 47 -3.59 8.05 -7.63
CA TYR A 47 -4.09 7.14 -6.61
C TYR A 47 -3.05 6.97 -5.52
N VAL A 48 -3.37 7.42 -4.31
CA VAL A 48 -2.52 7.20 -3.13
C VAL A 48 -2.60 5.75 -2.69
N HIS A 49 -1.45 5.16 -2.43
CA HIS A 49 -1.30 3.81 -1.92
C HIS A 49 -0.46 3.79 -0.66
N THR A 50 -0.86 2.96 0.28
CA THR A 50 -0.06 2.59 1.45
C THR A 50 0.89 1.47 1.04
N VAL A 51 2.20 1.63 1.30
CA VAL A 51 3.23 0.64 0.95
C VAL A 51 3.48 -0.28 2.14
N TYR A 52 3.31 -1.58 1.91
CA TYR A 52 3.63 -2.64 2.86
C TYR A 52 4.73 -3.55 2.31
N SER A 53 5.57 -4.08 3.21
CA SER A 53 6.32 -5.29 2.92
C SER A 53 5.35 -6.48 2.81
N LEU A 54 5.75 -7.59 2.19
CA LEU A 54 4.92 -8.80 2.14
C LEU A 54 4.59 -9.37 3.54
N PHE A 55 5.47 -9.14 4.51
CA PHE A 55 5.31 -9.63 5.88
C PHE A 55 4.40 -8.74 6.72
N ASP A 56 4.44 -7.43 6.47
CA ASP A 56 3.70 -6.42 7.26
C ASP A 56 2.37 -6.04 6.63
N CYS A 57 2.03 -6.56 5.45
CA CYS A 57 0.73 -6.33 4.82
C CYS A 57 -0.39 -6.89 5.72
N PRO A 58 -1.33 -6.05 6.18
CA PRO A 58 -2.44 -6.50 7.01
C PRO A 58 -3.43 -7.32 6.18
N THR A 59 -4.35 -8.00 6.87
CA THR A 59 -5.55 -8.55 6.23
C THR A 59 -6.49 -7.42 5.83
N LEU A 60 -7.03 -7.48 4.62
CA LEU A 60 -7.84 -6.43 4.02
C LEU A 60 -9.13 -7.02 3.46
N GLU A 61 -10.24 -6.31 3.67
CA GLU A 61 -11.56 -6.67 3.13
C GLU A 61 -11.64 -6.25 1.67
N ASP A 62 -11.56 -4.95 1.40
CA ASP A 62 -11.66 -4.36 0.07
C ASP A 62 -10.47 -3.44 -0.21
N ALA A 63 -9.79 -3.68 -1.34
CA ALA A 63 -8.69 -2.83 -1.79
C ALA A 63 -8.35 -3.07 -3.26
N ASN A 64 -7.78 -2.06 -3.90
CA ASN A 64 -6.90 -2.27 -5.05
C ASN A 64 -5.47 -2.50 -4.56
N TYR A 65 -4.71 -3.34 -5.24
CA TYR A 65 -3.31 -3.58 -4.90
C TYR A 65 -2.42 -3.56 -6.14
N ILE A 66 -1.15 -3.20 -5.93
CA ILE A 66 -0.07 -3.28 -6.91
C ILE A 66 1.06 -4.08 -6.28
N LEU A 67 1.47 -5.16 -6.94
CA LEU A 67 2.66 -5.92 -6.59
C LEU A 67 3.86 -5.28 -7.26
N VAL A 68 4.87 -4.96 -6.46
CA VAL A 68 6.04 -4.22 -6.91
C VAL A 68 7.29 -4.97 -6.54
N ARG A 69 8.28 -4.91 -7.44
CA ARG A 69 9.69 -5.20 -7.12
C ARG A 69 10.45 -3.90 -7.09
N ARG A 70 11.16 -3.62 -6.01
CA ARG A 70 12.13 -2.53 -5.97
C ARG A 70 13.40 -2.96 -6.68
N ASN A 71 13.72 -2.20 -7.71
CA ASN A 71 15.06 -2.17 -8.26
C ASN A 71 15.91 -1.21 -7.39
N ASP A 72 17.19 -1.09 -7.71
CA ASP A 72 18.15 -0.30 -6.96
C ASP A 72 17.64 1.11 -6.59
N ARG A 73 17.55 1.33 -5.27
CA ARG A 73 17.27 2.55 -4.48
C ARG A 73 16.11 3.49 -4.88
N SER A 74 15.53 3.45 -6.07
CA SER A 74 14.44 4.39 -6.44
C SER A 74 13.44 3.89 -7.48
N THR A 75 13.82 2.91 -8.30
CA THR A 75 12.97 2.40 -9.38
C THR A 75 12.07 1.28 -8.87
N ARG A 76 10.79 1.34 -9.25
CA ARG A 76 9.75 0.39 -8.86
C ARG A 76 9.21 -0.28 -10.12
N ALA A 77 9.45 -1.57 -10.25
CA ALA A 77 8.89 -2.37 -11.33
C ALA A 77 7.51 -2.88 -10.89
N VAL A 78 6.47 -2.49 -11.62
CA VAL A 78 5.11 -3.03 -11.42
C VAL A 78 5.05 -4.43 -12.01
N LEU A 79 4.73 -5.41 -11.17
CA LEU A 79 4.65 -6.82 -11.57
C LEU A 79 3.22 -7.27 -11.80
N ALA A 80 2.29 -6.79 -10.98
CA ALA A 80 0.87 -7.05 -11.15
C ALA A 80 0.04 -5.94 -10.52
N ILE A 81 -1.20 -5.81 -10.98
CA ILE A 81 -2.22 -4.91 -10.44
C ILE A 81 -3.49 -5.74 -10.32
N GLY A 82 -4.21 -5.58 -9.21
CA GLY A 82 -5.43 -6.30 -8.96
C GLY A 82 -6.35 -5.61 -7.97
N ARG A 83 -7.44 -6.30 -7.65
CA ARG A 83 -8.41 -5.93 -6.61
C ARG A 83 -8.73 -7.15 -5.76
N LEU A 84 -9.02 -6.92 -4.49
CA LEU A 84 -9.52 -7.95 -3.60
C LEU A 84 -10.94 -8.36 -4.01
N ALA A 85 -11.24 -9.65 -3.91
CA ALA A 85 -12.53 -10.20 -4.34
C ALA A 85 -13.10 -11.25 -3.39
N ASN A 86 -12.33 -11.74 -2.43
CA ASN A 86 -12.79 -12.77 -1.51
C ASN A 86 -13.48 -12.14 -0.29
N ASN A 87 -14.49 -12.83 0.23
CA ASN A 87 -15.23 -12.40 1.42
C ASN A 87 -14.41 -12.56 2.72
N CYS A 88 -13.34 -13.36 2.71
CA CYS A 88 -12.51 -13.61 3.88
C CYS A 88 -11.19 -12.79 3.79
N PRO A 89 -10.93 -11.86 4.71
CA PRO A 89 -9.71 -11.02 4.66
C PRO A 89 -8.39 -11.79 4.72
N SER A 90 -8.39 -12.95 5.39
CA SER A 90 -7.20 -13.80 5.47
C SER A 90 -6.90 -14.52 4.15
N GLU A 91 -7.94 -14.84 3.36
CA GLU A 91 -7.81 -15.42 2.03
C GLU A 91 -7.25 -14.41 1.04
N ASN A 92 -7.74 -13.16 1.07
CA ASN A 92 -7.19 -12.05 0.31
C ASN A 92 -5.68 -11.86 0.56
N LEU A 93 -5.26 -11.90 1.82
CA LEU A 93 -3.84 -11.77 2.17
C LEU A 93 -3.03 -12.98 1.69
N ALA A 94 -3.57 -14.19 1.79
CA ALA A 94 -2.91 -15.40 1.30
C ALA A 94 -2.71 -15.35 -0.23
N GLU A 95 -3.73 -14.94 -0.98
CA GLU A 95 -3.68 -14.79 -2.44
C GLU A 95 -2.65 -13.74 -2.86
N ILE A 96 -2.66 -12.55 -2.22
CA ILE A 96 -1.64 -11.51 -2.45
C ILE A 96 -0.24 -12.08 -2.25
N ARG A 97 0.00 -12.78 -1.13
CA ARG A 97 1.33 -13.32 -0.80
C ARG A 97 1.76 -14.43 -1.76
N GLN A 98 0.85 -15.32 -2.12
CA GLN A 98 1.12 -16.37 -3.11
C GLN A 98 1.50 -15.75 -4.46
N HIS A 99 0.72 -14.78 -4.93
CA HIS A 99 0.94 -14.13 -6.21
C HIS A 99 2.24 -13.31 -6.21
N ALA A 100 2.49 -12.59 -5.13
CA ALA A 100 3.74 -11.87 -4.90
C ALA A 100 4.96 -12.80 -4.92
N ALA A 101 4.90 -13.95 -4.25
CA ALA A 101 5.98 -14.92 -4.27
C ALA A 101 6.23 -15.49 -5.68
N ALA A 102 5.16 -15.79 -6.43
CA ALA A 102 5.27 -16.32 -7.79
C ALA A 102 5.91 -15.32 -8.78
N LEU A 103 5.63 -14.03 -8.62
CA LEU A 103 6.22 -12.96 -9.44
C LEU A 103 7.54 -12.42 -8.88
N GLY A 104 7.84 -12.73 -7.62
CA GLY A 104 8.94 -12.21 -6.81
C GLY A 104 8.82 -10.71 -6.51
N ALA A 105 7.63 -10.24 -6.19
CA ALA A 105 7.43 -8.91 -5.62
C ALA A 105 8.08 -8.81 -4.22
N ASP A 106 8.47 -7.61 -3.80
CA ASP A 106 8.96 -7.31 -2.45
C ASP A 106 8.08 -6.33 -1.68
N GLU A 107 7.22 -5.59 -2.39
CA GLU A 107 6.28 -4.63 -1.82
C GLU A 107 4.86 -4.85 -2.37
N VAL A 108 3.87 -4.55 -1.51
CA VAL A 108 2.45 -4.44 -1.88
C VAL A 108 2.03 -3.01 -1.66
N HIS A 109 1.54 -2.35 -2.70
CA HIS A 109 0.97 -1.01 -2.60
C HIS A 109 -0.53 -1.13 -2.60
N VAL A 110 -1.19 -0.65 -1.56
CA VAL A 110 -2.63 -0.86 -1.33
C VAL A 110 -3.36 0.47 -1.41
N HIS A 111 -4.40 0.54 -2.24
CA HIS A 111 -5.32 1.66 -2.33
C HIS A 111 -6.69 1.29 -1.76
N LEU A 112 -7.16 2.09 -0.78
CA LEU A 112 -8.36 1.82 0.03
C LEU A 112 -9.47 2.85 -0.17
N LEU A 113 -9.37 3.76 -1.14
CA LEU A 113 -10.32 4.89 -1.27
C LEU A 113 -11.44 4.65 -2.28
N ALA A 114 -11.47 3.49 -2.95
CA ALA A 114 -12.60 3.11 -3.78
C ALA A 114 -13.83 2.83 -2.89
N SER A 115 -14.91 3.55 -3.12
CA SER A 115 -16.14 3.49 -2.33
C SER A 115 -17.11 2.41 -2.82
N SER A 116 -16.79 1.73 -3.93
CA SER A 116 -17.61 0.66 -4.51
C SER A 116 -16.77 -0.30 -5.34
N ASN A 117 -17.31 -1.49 -5.60
CA ASN A 117 -16.67 -2.47 -6.50
C ASN A 117 -16.50 -1.91 -7.93
N GLN A 118 -17.47 -1.11 -8.41
CA GLN A 118 -17.37 -0.45 -9.71
C GLN A 118 -16.22 0.57 -9.74
N GLU A 119 -16.06 1.35 -8.67
CA GLU A 119 -14.94 2.28 -8.56
C GLU A 119 -13.61 1.54 -8.47
N ALA A 120 -13.52 0.47 -7.67
CA ALA A 120 -12.33 -0.36 -7.59
C ALA A 120 -11.95 -0.97 -8.95
N ALA A 121 -12.92 -1.44 -9.72
CA ALA A 121 -12.70 -1.94 -11.08
C ALA A 121 -12.21 -0.83 -12.03
N ALA A 122 -12.74 0.39 -11.92
CA ALA A 122 -12.30 1.53 -12.71
C ALA A 122 -10.86 1.96 -12.35
N VAL A 123 -10.51 1.96 -11.04
CA VAL A 123 -9.15 2.25 -10.56
C VAL A 123 -8.17 1.22 -11.10
N GLU A 124 -8.49 -0.07 -11.00
CA GLU A 124 -7.66 -1.15 -11.52
C GLU A 124 -7.41 -1.01 -13.03
N ALA A 125 -8.48 -0.82 -13.82
CA ALA A 125 -8.36 -0.68 -15.27
C ALA A 125 -7.51 0.53 -15.68
N ASP A 126 -7.69 1.67 -14.99
CA ASP A 126 -6.92 2.90 -15.26
C ASP A 126 -5.44 2.72 -14.95
N LEU A 127 -5.13 2.03 -13.84
CA LEU A 127 -3.76 1.71 -13.44
C LEU A 127 -3.11 0.69 -14.38
N ILE A 128 -3.81 -0.39 -14.75
CA ILE A 128 -3.32 -1.39 -15.72
C ILE A 128 -2.95 -0.71 -17.04
N THR A 129 -3.84 0.15 -17.54
CA THR A 129 -3.62 0.88 -18.80
C THR A 129 -2.38 1.77 -18.71
N ALA A 130 -2.18 2.50 -17.61
CA ALA A 130 -0.99 3.34 -17.44
C ALA A 130 0.31 2.55 -17.35
N GLN A 131 0.32 1.45 -16.59
CA GLN A 131 1.57 0.77 -16.23
C GLN A 131 2.02 -0.26 -17.27
N PHE A 132 1.09 -0.90 -18.00
CA PHE A 132 1.44 -1.96 -18.94
C PHE A 132 1.28 -1.57 -20.41
N SER A 133 0.32 -0.70 -20.75
CA SER A 133 0.09 -0.33 -22.15
C SER A 133 1.10 0.69 -22.68
N ASN A 134 1.89 1.33 -21.81
CA ASN A 134 2.88 2.33 -22.20
C ASN A 134 4.33 1.80 -22.25
N THR A 135 4.53 0.49 -22.44
CA THR A 135 5.87 -0.05 -22.68
C THR A 135 6.27 0.32 -24.12
N PRO A 136 7.19 1.28 -24.36
CA PRO A 136 7.60 1.59 -25.71
C PRO A 136 8.29 0.35 -26.28
N TYR A 137 7.77 -0.14 -27.41
CA TYR A 137 8.48 -1.08 -28.28
C TYR A 137 9.86 -0.48 -28.58
N SER A 138 10.91 -1.00 -27.95
CA SER A 138 12.27 -0.74 -28.40
C SER A 138 12.52 -1.67 -29.59
N ALA A 139 12.56 -1.09 -30.77
CA ALA A 139 13.01 -1.72 -32.01
C ALA A 139 14.53 -1.95 -31.99
#